data_AF-A4RV56-F1
#
_entry.id   AF-A4RV56-F1
#
_cell.length_a   1.000
_cell.length_b   1.000
_cell.length_c   1.000
_cell.angle_alpha   90.00
_cell.angle_beta   90.00
_cell.angle_gamma   90.00
#
_symmetry.space_group_name_H-M   'P 1'
#
loop_
_entity.id
_entity.type
_entity.pdbx_description
1 polymer ?
#
loop_
_entity_poly.entity_id
_entity_poly.type
_entity_poly.pdbx_seq_one_letter_code
_entity_poly.pdbx_strand_id
1 'polypeptide(L)'
;MEFDILMGREAPLTSIQKEEKIRHEAQRLEDEEINHFIQVGGNRYGDLVFISAFLIMVVVYSDQAKVVVTGTKNAFFSLEPAQQAFILLLSSDVLVGYHSADAWQTLLRSIGGHYGVKEQEELISLFVAFVPVSVDVLFKFWVFKYLRRLAPSTQVILEDIDRH
;
A
#
# COMPACT_ATOMS: atom_id res chain seq x y z
N MET A 1 36.51 -20.41 -9.75
CA MET A 1 37.42 -21.08 -10.71
C MET A 1 38.60 -21.75 -10.03
N GLU A 2 39.54 -21.05 -9.39
CA GLU A 2 40.63 -21.73 -8.64
C GLU A 2 40.12 -22.49 -7.43
N PHE A 3 39.10 -21.96 -6.74
CA PHE A 3 38.60 -22.53 -5.49
C PHE A 3 38.00 -23.95 -5.64
N ASP A 4 37.24 -24.23 -6.70
CA ASP A 4 36.62 -25.55 -6.93
C ASP A 4 37.61 -26.60 -7.48
N ILE A 5 38.62 -26.14 -8.22
CA ILE A 5 39.72 -26.98 -8.72
C ILE A 5 40.64 -27.36 -7.55
N LEU A 6 40.92 -26.44 -6.63
CA LEU A 6 41.67 -26.69 -5.39
C LEU A 6 40.93 -27.63 -4.42
N MET A 7 39.60 -27.63 -4.45
CA MET A 7 38.74 -28.52 -3.65
C MET A 7 38.55 -29.91 -4.30
N GLY A 8 39.16 -30.18 -5.45
CA GLY A 8 39.13 -31.50 -6.11
C GLY A 8 37.77 -31.88 -6.71
N ARG A 9 36.88 -30.91 -6.97
CA ARG A 9 35.52 -31.16 -7.47
C ARG A 9 35.41 -31.30 -8.98
N GLU A 10 36.40 -30.83 -9.75
CA GLU A 10 36.41 -30.90 -11.22
C GLU A 10 37.82 -31.24 -11.76
N ALA A 11 37.88 -31.95 -12.90
CA ALA A 11 39.13 -32.27 -13.58
C ALA A 11 39.83 -31.01 -14.13
N PRO A 12 41.18 -30.95 -14.15
CA PRO A 12 41.90 -29.77 -14.61
C PRO A 12 41.60 -29.48 -16.08
N LEU A 13 40.99 -28.31 -16.32
CA LEU A 13 40.58 -27.86 -17.65
C LEU A 13 41.79 -27.44 -18.49
N THR A 14 41.78 -27.77 -19.78
CA THR A 14 42.76 -27.25 -20.74
C THR A 14 42.57 -25.74 -20.97
N SER A 15 43.60 -25.03 -21.44
CA SER A 15 43.57 -23.57 -21.63
C SER A 15 42.40 -23.10 -22.52
N ILE A 16 42.08 -23.87 -23.57
CA ILE A 16 40.94 -23.63 -24.47
C ILE A 16 39.59 -23.81 -23.74
N GLN A 17 39.43 -24.87 -22.95
CA GLN A 17 38.20 -25.13 -22.17
C GLN A 17 37.99 -24.08 -21.07
N LYS A 18 39.08 -23.55 -20.51
CA LYS A 18 39.02 -22.47 -19.52
C LYS A 18 38.53 -21.17 -20.15
N GLU A 19 39.01 -20.84 -21.35
CA GLU A 19 38.57 -19.65 -22.09
C GLU A 19 37.11 -19.74 -22.53
N GLU A 20 36.66 -20.90 -23.01
CA GLU A 20 35.27 -21.14 -23.38
C GLU A 20 34.32 -21.06 -22.17
N LYS A 21 34.72 -21.63 -21.02
CA LYS A 21 33.95 -21.54 -19.76
C LYS A 21 33.91 -20.10 -19.23
N ILE A 22 35.00 -19.34 -19.33
CA ILE A 22 35.03 -17.90 -18.98
C ILE A 22 34.07 -17.11 -19.86
N ARG A 23 34.09 -17.36 -21.17
CA ARG A 23 33.23 -16.65 -22.13
C ARG A 23 31.75 -16.96 -21.91
N HIS A 24 31.43 -18.22 -21.63
CA HIS A 24 30.08 -18.65 -21.29
C HIS A 24 29.61 -18.07 -19.95
N GLU A 25 30.48 -18.03 -18.93
CA GLU A 25 30.17 -17.40 -17.65
C GLU A 25 29.95 -15.88 -17.80
N ALA A 26 30.76 -15.21 -18.62
CA ALA A 26 30.61 -13.79 -18.92
C ALA A 26 29.29 -13.48 -19.63
N GLN A 27 28.91 -14.29 -20.63
CA GLN A 27 27.62 -14.16 -21.31
C GLN A 27 26.45 -14.41 -20.35
N ARG A 28 26.55 -15.41 -19.48
CA ARG A 28 25.53 -15.70 -18.48
C ARG A 28 25.32 -14.55 -17.49
N LEU A 29 26.41 -13.91 -17.05
CA LEU A 29 26.35 -12.72 -16.18
C LEU A 29 25.72 -11.52 -16.89
N GLU A 30 26.07 -11.29 -18.17
CA GLU A 30 25.48 -10.22 -18.97
C GLU A 30 23.97 -10.42 -19.18
N ASP A 31 23.54 -11.65 -19.50
CA ASP A 31 22.13 -11.99 -19.65
C ASP A 31 21.35 -11.89 -18.32
N GLU A 32 21.97 -12.24 -17.18
CA GLU A 32 21.38 -12.07 -15.84
C GLU A 32 21.22 -10.58 -15.48
N GLU A 33 22.22 -9.75 -15.76
CA GLU A 33 22.13 -8.30 -15.53
C GLU A 33 21.09 -7.63 -16.42
N ILE A 34 21.03 -7.98 -17.71
CA ILE A 34 20.03 -7.47 -18.65
C ILE A 34 18.62 -7.88 -18.20
N ASN A 35 18.39 -9.14 -17.84
CA ASN A 35 17.08 -9.58 -17.37
C ASN A 35 16.66 -8.90 -16.06
N HIS A 36 17.59 -8.73 -15.12
CA HIS A 36 17.32 -8.01 -13.88
C HIS A 36 16.99 -6.54 -14.15
N PHE A 37 17.73 -5.88 -15.05
CA PHE A 37 17.47 -4.51 -15.47
C PHE A 37 16.11 -4.36 -16.18
N ILE A 38 15.76 -5.29 -17.08
CA ILE A 38 14.48 -5.28 -17.80
C ILE A 38 13.31 -5.52 -16.84
N GLN A 39 13.43 -6.42 -15.85
CA GLN A 39 12.37 -6.66 -14.87
C GLN A 39 12.16 -5.46 -13.95
N VAL A 40 13.21 -4.93 -13.32
CA VAL A 40 13.11 -3.80 -12.39
C VAL A 40 12.76 -2.51 -13.12
N GLY A 41 13.41 -2.25 -14.26
CA GLY A 41 13.14 -1.08 -15.09
C GLY A 41 11.77 -1.12 -15.75
N GLY A 42 11.44 -2.27 -16.36
CA GLY A 42 10.16 -2.49 -17.07
C GLY A 42 8.95 -2.34 -16.16
N ASN A 43 8.98 -2.88 -14.93
CA ASN A 43 7.88 -2.70 -13.98
C ASN A 43 7.66 -1.23 -13.63
N ARG A 44 8.73 -0.46 -13.42
CA ARG A 44 8.62 0.96 -13.08
C ARG A 44 7.99 1.78 -14.21
N TYR A 45 8.38 1.53 -15.46
CA TYR A 45 7.78 2.20 -16.61
C TYR A 45 6.33 1.73 -16.85
N GLY A 46 6.05 0.45 -16.65
CA GLY A 46 4.70 -0.10 -16.73
C GLY A 46 3.75 0.57 -15.75
N ASP A 47 4.16 0.73 -14.49
CA ASP A 47 3.39 1.44 -13.47
C ASP A 47 3.15 2.90 -13.82
N LEU A 48 4.16 3.60 -14.34
CA LEU A 48 4.01 5.00 -14.75
C LEU A 48 3.00 5.14 -15.89
N VAL A 49 3.07 4.25 -16.89
CA VAL A 49 2.11 4.22 -17.99
C VAL A 49 0.71 3.90 -17.46
N PHE A 50 0.57 2.89 -16.59
CA PHE A 50 -0.70 2.52 -15.98
C PHE A 50 -1.31 3.67 -15.17
N ILE A 51 -0.53 4.31 -14.29
CA ILE A 51 -0.97 5.45 -13.48
C ILE A 51 -1.36 6.61 -14.39
N SER A 52 -0.57 6.92 -15.41
CA SER A 52 -0.89 8.01 -16.34
C SER A 52 -2.19 7.75 -17.10
N ALA A 53 -2.39 6.53 -17.61
CA ALA A 53 -3.61 6.12 -18.29
C ALA A 53 -4.82 6.15 -17.34
N PHE A 54 -4.64 5.69 -16.11
CA PHE A 54 -5.68 5.74 -15.07
C PHE A 54 -6.07 7.18 -14.73
N LEU A 55 -5.11 8.09 -14.57
CA LEU A 55 -5.39 9.51 -14.31
C LEU A 55 -6.09 10.17 -15.49
N ILE A 56 -5.67 9.89 -16.72
CA ILE A 56 -6.34 10.38 -17.93
C ILE A 56 -7.78 9.87 -17.96
N MET A 57 -8.00 8.58 -17.69
CA MET A 57 -9.34 7.99 -17.58
C MET A 57 -10.17 8.72 -16.52
N VAL A 58 -9.65 8.95 -15.32
CA VAL A 58 -10.36 9.67 -14.26
C VAL A 58 -10.74 11.09 -14.68
N VAL A 59 -9.86 11.81 -15.40
CA VAL A 59 -10.17 13.16 -15.89
C VAL A 59 -11.25 13.13 -16.97
N VAL A 60 -11.15 12.19 -17.92
CA VAL A 60 -12.13 12.02 -19.01
C VAL A 60 -13.50 11.64 -18.46
N TYR A 61 -13.55 10.72 -17.48
CA TYR A 61 -14.78 10.24 -16.86
C TYR A 61 -15.13 10.99 -15.56
N SER A 62 -14.55 12.17 -15.35
CA SER A 62 -14.71 12.92 -14.10
C SER A 62 -16.15 13.32 -13.84
N ASP A 63 -16.94 13.55 -14.88
CA ASP A 63 -18.37 13.90 -14.73
C ASP A 63 -19.23 12.71 -14.29
N GLN A 64 -19.02 11.49 -14.81
CA GLN A 64 -19.74 10.33 -14.26
C GLN A 64 -19.24 10.00 -12.86
N ALA A 65 -17.94 10.18 -12.59
CA ALA A 65 -17.40 10.03 -11.25
C ALA A 65 -18.06 11.00 -10.25
N LYS A 66 -18.30 12.26 -10.64
CA LYS A 66 -19.05 13.23 -9.81
C LYS A 66 -20.46 12.76 -9.51
N VAL A 67 -21.16 12.13 -10.46
CA VAL A 67 -22.52 11.61 -10.22
C VAL A 67 -22.48 10.49 -9.17
N VAL A 68 -21.53 9.56 -9.28
CA VAL A 68 -21.37 8.49 -8.28
C VAL A 68 -21.02 9.07 -6.92
N VAL A 69 -20.02 9.95 -6.84
CA VAL A 69 -19.59 10.57 -5.58
C VAL A 69 -20.73 11.37 -4.94
N THR A 70 -21.47 12.15 -5.73
CA THR A 70 -22.60 12.93 -5.23
C THR A 70 -23.76 12.02 -4.82
N GLY A 71 -24.01 10.95 -5.56
CA GLY A 71 -25.01 9.93 -5.22
C GLY A 71 -24.69 9.24 -3.90
N THR A 72 -23.45 8.78 -3.72
CA THR A 72 -22.98 8.17 -2.47
C THR A 72 -23.03 9.16 -1.31
N LYS A 73 -22.62 10.41 -1.55
CA LYS A 73 -22.70 11.48 -0.55
C LYS A 73 -24.14 11.71 -0.11
N ASN A 74 -25.06 11.86 -1.06
CA ASN A 74 -26.47 12.09 -0.77
C ASN A 74 -27.09 10.90 -0.04
N ALA A 75 -26.78 9.66 -0.47
CA ALA A 75 -27.21 8.46 0.22
C ALA A 75 -26.71 8.44 1.67
N PHE A 76 -25.43 8.69 1.90
CA PHE A 76 -24.84 8.72 3.24
C PHE A 76 -25.47 9.79 4.13
N PHE A 77 -25.60 11.04 3.64
CA PHE A 77 -26.18 12.13 4.41
C PHE A 77 -27.70 12.06 4.57
N SER A 78 -28.39 11.21 3.80
CA SER A 78 -29.82 10.95 3.98
C SER A 78 -30.14 9.98 5.14
N LEU A 79 -29.13 9.26 5.63
CA LEU A 79 -29.27 8.33 6.76
C LEU A 79 -29.38 9.06 8.10
N GLU A 80 -29.94 8.37 9.09
CA GLU A 80 -29.97 8.89 10.46
C GLU A 80 -28.55 9.02 11.06
N PRO A 81 -28.31 9.99 11.97
CA PRO A 81 -27.00 10.21 12.61
C PRO A 81 -26.37 8.94 13.21
N ALA A 82 -27.16 8.05 13.79
CA ALA A 82 -26.69 6.80 14.37
C ALA A 82 -26.20 5.81 13.30
N GLN A 83 -26.91 5.71 12.17
CA GLN A 83 -26.53 4.83 11.05
C GLN A 83 -25.28 5.34 10.34
N GLN A 84 -25.16 6.66 10.16
CA GLN A 84 -23.94 7.28 9.61
C GLN A 84 -22.72 6.92 10.46
N ALA A 85 -22.82 7.04 11.78
CA ALA A 85 -21.73 6.68 12.66
C ALA A 85 -21.45 5.19 12.69
N PHE A 86 -22.48 4.34 12.65
CA PHE A 86 -22.29 2.89 12.55
C PHE A 86 -21.52 2.50 11.29
N ILE A 87 -21.89 3.04 10.12
CA ILE A 87 -21.18 2.80 8.85
C ILE A 87 -19.73 3.29 8.94
N LEU A 88 -19.49 4.49 9.50
CA LEU A 88 -18.15 5.01 9.66
C LEU A 88 -17.30 4.14 10.59
N LEU A 89 -17.84 3.75 11.76
CA LEU A 89 -17.15 2.88 12.72
C LEU A 89 -16.82 1.52 12.11
N LEU A 90 -17.79 0.88 11.46
CA LEU A 90 -17.60 -0.41 10.78
C LEU A 90 -16.56 -0.28 9.65
N SER A 91 -16.63 0.79 8.85
CA SER A 91 -15.65 1.01 7.77
C SER A 91 -14.24 1.19 8.31
N SER A 92 -14.08 1.94 9.41
CA SER A 92 -12.77 2.09 10.03
C SER A 92 -12.27 0.82 10.69
N ASP A 93 -13.15 0.06 11.35
CA ASP A 93 -12.77 -1.19 11.99
C ASP A 93 -12.35 -2.23 10.95
N VAL A 94 -12.99 -2.22 9.77
CA VAL A 94 -12.56 -3.02 8.63
C VAL A 94 -11.21 -2.52 8.09
N LEU A 95 -11.06 -1.23 7.78
CA LEU A 95 -9.82 -0.68 7.18
C LEU A 95 -8.60 -0.73 8.11
N VAL A 96 -8.80 -0.46 9.39
CA VAL A 96 -7.75 -0.47 10.42
C VAL A 96 -7.56 -1.88 10.98
N GLY A 97 -8.64 -2.64 11.12
CA GLY A 97 -8.68 -3.95 11.77
C GLY A 97 -8.40 -5.15 10.86
N TYR A 98 -8.08 -4.98 9.57
CA TYR A 98 -7.54 -6.09 8.77
C TYR A 98 -6.21 -6.59 9.39
N HIS A 99 -6.25 -7.80 9.94
CA HIS A 99 -5.50 -8.19 11.13
C HIS A 99 -3.97 -8.13 11.08
N SER A 100 -3.48 -7.30 12.01
CA SER A 100 -2.20 -7.28 12.72
C SER A 100 -0.94 -7.37 11.88
N ALA A 101 -0.38 -6.23 11.51
CA ALA A 101 0.98 -6.10 11.02
C ALA A 101 1.32 -6.76 9.68
N ASP A 102 0.95 -8.01 9.44
CA ASP A 102 1.37 -8.80 8.30
C ASP A 102 0.79 -8.26 6.99
N ALA A 103 -0.48 -7.84 6.96
CA ALA A 103 -1.06 -7.22 5.76
C ALA A 103 -0.31 -5.92 5.37
N TRP A 104 0.03 -5.09 6.36
CA TRP A 104 0.79 -3.86 6.16
C TRP A 104 2.24 -4.15 5.78
N GLN A 105 2.87 -5.18 6.39
CA GLN A 105 4.20 -5.65 6.02
C GLN A 105 4.23 -6.16 4.58
N THR A 106 3.30 -7.04 4.20
CA THR A 106 3.21 -7.58 2.83
C THR A 106 2.98 -6.47 1.82
N LEU A 107 2.12 -5.49 2.12
CA LEU A 107 1.89 -4.34 1.25
C LEU A 107 3.16 -3.50 1.08
N LEU A 108 3.87 -3.19 2.17
CA LEU A 108 5.11 -2.41 2.12
C LEU A 108 6.25 -3.16 1.42
N ARG A 109 6.40 -4.47 1.66
CA ARG A 109 7.37 -5.34 0.98
C ARG A 109 7.06 -5.47 -0.50
N SER A 110 5.79 -5.64 -0.87
CA SER A 110 5.37 -5.70 -2.27
C SER A 110 5.69 -4.40 -3.01
N ILE A 111 5.43 -3.24 -2.40
CA ILE A 111 5.77 -1.94 -2.97
C ILE A 111 7.30 -1.79 -3.03
N GLY A 112 8.03 -2.05 -1.94
CA GLY A 112 9.48 -1.94 -1.88
C GLY A 112 10.19 -2.80 -2.93
N GLY A 113 9.79 -4.08 -3.05
CA GLY A 113 10.30 -5.02 -4.04
C GLY A 113 10.02 -4.59 -5.48
N HIS A 114 8.83 -4.04 -5.75
CA HIS A 114 8.47 -3.53 -7.07
C HIS A 114 9.33 -2.33 -7.50
N TYR A 115 9.75 -1.50 -6.55
CA TYR A 115 10.62 -0.35 -6.79
C TYR A 115 12.13 -0.64 -6.62
N GLY A 116 12.50 -1.90 -6.33
CA GLY A 116 13.90 -2.30 -6.09
C GLY A 116 14.53 -1.69 -4.84
N VAL A 117 13.72 -1.24 -3.88
CA VAL A 117 14.18 -0.66 -2.62
C VAL A 117 14.51 -1.79 -1.64
N LYS A 118 15.74 -1.80 -1.09
CA LYS A 118 16.12 -2.75 -0.04
C LYS A 118 15.15 -2.63 1.15
N GLU A 119 14.52 -3.73 1.52
CA GLU A 119 13.60 -3.80 2.65
C GLU A 119 14.34 -3.42 3.95
N GLN A 120 13.96 -2.30 4.55
CA GLN A 120 14.43 -1.90 5.88
C GLN A 120 13.41 -2.34 6.91
N GLU A 121 13.67 -3.49 7.55
CA GLU A 121 12.80 -4.12 8.56
C GLU A 121 12.40 -3.14 9.68
N GLU A 122 13.32 -2.26 10.11
CA GLU A 122 13.04 -1.24 11.13
C GLU A 122 11.99 -0.22 10.67
N LEU A 123 12.07 0.27 9.43
CA LEU A 123 11.09 1.23 8.89
C LEU A 123 9.72 0.59 8.71
N ILE A 124 9.69 -0.65 8.23
CA ILE A 124 8.46 -1.42 8.07
C ILE A 124 7.80 -1.64 9.44
N SER A 125 8.58 -2.10 10.43
CA SER A 125 8.09 -2.32 11.79
C SER A 125 7.57 -1.03 12.45
N LEU A 126 8.31 0.09 12.32
CA LEU A 126 7.89 1.39 12.84
C LEU A 126 6.59 1.87 12.20
N PHE A 127 6.47 1.76 10.87
CA PHE A 127 5.26 2.17 10.15
C PHE A 127 4.06 1.36 10.63
N VAL A 128 4.21 0.05 10.67
CA VAL A 128 3.16 -0.89 11.06
C VAL A 128 2.70 -0.69 12.50
N ALA A 129 3.62 -0.31 13.40
CA ALA A 129 3.30 -0.03 14.79
C ALA A 129 2.62 1.34 14.99
N PHE A 130 3.03 2.38 14.24
CA PHE A 130 2.60 3.74 14.50
C PHE A 130 1.40 4.19 13.66
N VAL A 131 1.42 3.91 12.35
CA VAL A 131 0.47 4.50 11.39
C VAL A 131 -0.94 3.91 11.55
N PRO A 132 -1.15 2.58 11.57
CA PRO A 132 -2.49 2.02 11.73
C PRO A 132 -3.15 2.47 13.03
N VAL A 133 -2.39 2.47 14.13
CA VAL A 133 -2.87 2.89 15.45
C VAL A 133 -3.22 4.38 15.47
N SER A 134 -2.39 5.23 14.86
CA SER A 134 -2.66 6.67 14.79
C SER A 134 -3.92 6.98 13.97
N VAL A 135 -4.09 6.30 12.82
CA VAL A 135 -5.28 6.46 11.96
C VAL A 135 -6.53 6.01 12.70
N ASP A 136 -6.48 4.89 13.44
CA ASP A 136 -7.59 4.40 14.26
C ASP A 136 -8.10 5.45 15.26
N VAL A 137 -7.17 6.00 16.05
CA VAL A 137 -7.48 6.95 17.12
C VAL A 137 -8.02 8.26 16.54
N LEU A 138 -7.39 8.78 15.47
CA LEU A 138 -7.83 9.99 14.80
C LEU A 138 -9.22 9.82 14.17
N PHE A 139 -9.47 8.68 13.52
CA PHE A 139 -10.75 8.40 12.89
C PHE A 139 -11.86 8.26 13.94
N LYS A 140 -11.66 7.47 15.00
CA LYS A 140 -12.61 7.34 16.12
C LYS A 140 -12.88 8.69 16.76
N PHE A 141 -11.84 9.47 17.05
CA PHE A 141 -12.00 10.83 17.60
C PHE A 141 -12.85 11.73 16.70
N TRP A 142 -12.60 11.69 15.39
CA TRP A 142 -13.36 12.47 14.42
C TRP A 142 -14.83 12.04 14.35
N VAL A 143 -15.11 10.73 14.34
CA VAL A 143 -16.49 10.19 14.40
C VAL A 143 -17.20 10.60 15.70
N PHE A 144 -16.54 10.48 16.85
CA PHE A 144 -17.11 10.92 18.14
C PHE A 144 -17.36 12.43 18.17
N LYS A 145 -16.50 13.23 17.54
CA LYS A 145 -16.72 14.69 17.41
C LYS A 145 -17.89 15.00 16.48
N TYR A 146 -18.02 14.25 15.39
CA TYR A 146 -19.14 14.37 14.44
C TYR A 146 -20.47 14.04 15.12
N LEU A 147 -20.55 12.90 15.81
CA LEU A 147 -21.73 12.50 16.58
C LEU A 147 -22.12 13.52 17.65
N ARG A 148 -21.15 14.03 18.43
CA ARG A 148 -21.42 15.03 19.48
C ARG A 148 -21.98 16.34 18.92
N ARG A 149 -21.63 16.73 17.69
CA ARG A 149 -22.19 17.93 17.05
C ARG A 149 -23.64 17.77 16.60
N LEU A 150 -24.12 16.54 16.45
CA LEU A 150 -25.51 16.24 16.06
C LEU A 150 -26.46 16.08 17.27
N ALA A 151 -25.91 16.03 18.49
CA ALA A 151 -26.68 15.99 19.74
C ALA A 151 -26.74 17.32 20.54
N PRO A 152 -26.89 18.52 19.93
CA PRO A 152 -27.08 19.75 20.70
C PRO A 152 -28.50 19.88 21.29
N SER A 153 -29.46 19.05 20.87
CA SER A 153 -30.87 19.18 21.27
C SER A 153 -31.14 18.88 22.74
N THR A 154 -30.31 18.07 23.41
CA THR A 154 -30.53 17.76 24.83
C THR A 154 -30.20 18.94 25.75
N GLN A 155 -29.28 19.83 25.36
CA GLN A 155 -28.94 21.01 26.16
C GLN A 155 -30.01 22.10 26.05
N VAL A 156 -30.59 22.30 24.86
CA VAL A 156 -31.69 23.26 24.65
C VAL A 156 -32.97 22.81 25.36
N ILE A 157 -33.25 21.50 25.40
CA ILE A 157 -34.42 20.97 26.13
C ILE A 157 -34.22 21.08 27.65
N LEU A 158 -33.01 20.91 28.18
CA LEU A 158 -32.74 21.04 29.61
C LEU A 158 -32.86 22.50 30.08
N GLU A 159 -32.40 23.45 29.26
CA GLU A 159 -32.51 24.89 29.55
C GLU A 159 -33.96 25.39 29.51
N ASP A 160 -34.83 24.77 28.69
CA ASP A 160 -36.26 25.09 28.62
C ASP A 160 -37.06 24.47 29.78
N ILE A 161 -36.59 23.35 30.33
CA ILE A 161 -37.17 22.71 31.52
C ILE A 161 -36.75 23.42 32.81
N ASP A 162 -35.54 23.98 32.90
CA ASP A 162 -35.05 24.73 34.07
C ASP A 162 -35.57 26.19 34.11
N ARG A 163 -36.27 26.62 33.05
CA ARG A 163 -36.89 27.96 32.93
C ARG A 163 -38.36 28.01 33.38
N HIS A 164 -38.92 26.87 33.81
CA HIS A 164 -40.28 26.72 34.33
C HIS A 164 -40.27 26.15 35.74
#